data_AF-A0A528B0A0-F1
#
_entry.id   AF-A0A528B0A0-F1
#
_cell.length_a   1.000
_cell.length_b   1.000
_cell.length_c   1.000
_cell.angle_alpha   90.00
_cell.angle_beta   90.00
_cell.angle_gamma   90.00
#
_symmetry.space_group_name_H-M   'P 1'
#
loop_
_entity.id
_entity.type
_entity.pdbx_description
1 polymer ?
#
loop_
_entity_poly.entity_id
_entity_poly.type
_entity_poly.pdbx_seq_one_letter_code
_entity_poly.pdbx_strand_id
1 'polypeptide(L)'
;MFPWLVLPSVVVCTVAAGFCVSSQAELASGKFYEIVGNKVDARTYNGFRRYHGSCNHCHGPDGMGSTFASALVDRLPGIEVFRRNVRDGVRSGASVMKG
;
A
#
# COMPACT_ATOMS: atom_id res chain seq x y z
N MET A 1 3.52 64.08 21.30
CA MET A 1 4.65 63.17 20.98
C MET A 1 4.60 62.03 21.96
N PHE A 2 3.98 60.90 21.62
CA PHE A 2 4.28 59.51 22.04
C PHE A 2 3.26 58.62 21.28
N PRO A 3 3.72 57.51 20.70
CA PRO A 3 3.28 57.06 19.39
C PRO A 3 2.20 55.97 19.47
N TRP A 4 1.66 55.65 18.29
CA TRP A 4 1.16 54.34 17.90
C TRP A 4 1.33 53.20 18.92
N LEU A 5 0.24 52.49 19.20
CA LEU A 5 0.15 51.05 18.97
C LEU A 5 -1.33 50.64 18.99
N VAL A 6 -1.92 50.82 17.81
CA VAL A 6 -2.78 49.86 17.09
C VAL A 6 -3.26 48.69 17.97
N LEU A 7 -4.52 48.77 18.40
CA LEU A 7 -5.28 47.59 18.83
C LEU A 7 -5.27 46.61 17.65
N PRO A 8 -4.67 45.41 17.77
CA PRO A 8 -4.83 44.44 16.71
C PRO A 8 -6.26 43.93 16.83
N SER A 9 -7.10 44.33 15.86
CA SER A 9 -8.35 43.63 15.56
C SER A 9 -8.04 42.14 15.58
N VAL A 10 -8.57 41.46 16.59
CA VAL A 10 -8.55 40.00 16.65
C VAL A 10 -9.49 39.53 15.56
N VAL A 11 -8.96 39.47 14.34
CA VAL A 11 -9.57 38.74 13.24
C VAL A 11 -9.42 37.28 13.63
N VAL A 12 -10.43 36.77 14.33
CA VAL A 12 -10.64 35.34 14.49
C VAL A 12 -10.99 34.82 13.10
N CYS A 13 -9.96 34.52 12.30
CA CYS A 13 -10.10 33.67 11.13
C CYS A 13 -10.50 32.30 11.63
N THR A 14 -11.81 32.03 11.65
CA THR A 14 -12.35 30.69 11.75
C THR A 14 -11.89 29.92 10.53
N VAL A 15 -10.73 29.27 10.64
CA VAL A 15 -10.28 28.27 9.68
C VAL A 15 -11.19 27.07 9.87
N ALA A 16 -12.33 27.08 9.18
CA ALA A 16 -13.07 25.86 8.87
C ALA A 16 -12.22 25.08 7.85
N ALA A 17 -11.11 24.51 8.33
CA ALA A 17 -10.46 23.41 7.64
C ALA A 17 -11.47 22.27 7.68
N GLY A 18 -12.23 22.15 6.59
CA GLY A 18 -12.95 20.95 6.27
C GLY A 18 -11.92 19.82 6.23
N PHE A 19 -11.73 19.17 7.37
CA PHE A 19 -11.33 17.78 7.37
C PHE A 19 -12.50 17.05 6.73
N CYS A 20 -12.46 16.93 5.40
CA CYS A 20 -12.97 15.74 4.77
C CYS A 20 -12.22 14.60 5.46
N VAL A 21 -12.81 14.10 6.54
CA VAL A 21 -12.64 12.72 6.95
C VAL A 21 -13.01 11.95 5.69
N SER A 22 -11.99 11.58 4.92
CA SER A 22 -12.10 10.49 3.97
C SER A 22 -12.72 9.38 4.78
N SER A 23 -13.97 9.09 4.46
CA SER A 23 -14.75 8.08 5.14
C SER A 23 -13.92 6.81 5.14
N GLN A 24 -13.39 6.44 6.30
CA GLN A 24 -12.93 5.09 6.61
C GLN A 24 -14.12 4.13 6.67
N ALA A 25 -15.09 4.31 5.77
CA ALA A 25 -16.28 3.52 5.57
C ALA A 25 -16.22 2.97 4.15
N GLU A 26 -15.12 2.27 3.84
CA GLU A 26 -15.18 0.96 3.18
C GLU A 26 -13.80 0.27 3.24
N LEU A 27 -13.17 0.24 4.41
CA LEU A 27 -12.27 -0.88 4.71
C LEU A 27 -13.11 -2.11 5.09
N ALA A 28 -14.17 -2.38 4.34
CA ALA A 28 -15.05 -3.51 4.52
C ALA A 28 -14.87 -4.45 3.32
N SER A 29 -14.59 -5.71 3.64
CA SER A 29 -14.44 -6.85 2.72
C SER A 29 -13.05 -7.06 2.13
N GLY A 30 -12.07 -7.48 2.94
CA GLY A 30 -11.00 -8.44 2.58
C GLY A 30 -10.14 -8.21 1.32
N LYS A 31 -10.27 -7.07 0.64
CA LYS A 31 -9.62 -6.75 -0.63
C LYS A 31 -8.51 -5.74 -0.38
N PHE A 32 -7.35 -5.99 -0.98
CA PHE A 32 -6.16 -5.14 -0.84
C PHE A 32 -6.07 -4.03 -1.90
N TYR A 33 -7.14 -3.81 -2.67
CA TYR A 33 -7.18 -2.89 -3.80
C TYR A 33 -8.52 -2.15 -3.84
N GLU A 34 -8.49 -0.98 -4.49
CA GLU A 34 -9.66 -0.16 -4.79
C GLU A 34 -9.81 0.02 -6.29
N ILE A 35 -11.04 0.28 -6.74
CA ILE A 35 -11.34 0.65 -8.12
C ILE A 35 -11.60 2.16 -8.17
N VAL A 36 -10.76 2.88 -8.91
CA VAL A 36 -10.86 4.33 -9.12
C VAL A 36 -11.30 4.58 -10.57
N GLY A 37 -12.57 4.93 -10.74
CA GLY A 37 -13.21 4.97 -12.06
C GLY A 37 -13.26 3.57 -12.68
N ASN A 38 -12.60 3.37 -13.82
CA ASN A 38 -12.49 2.05 -14.49
C ASN A 38 -11.09 1.44 -14.37
N LYS A 39 -10.31 1.82 -13.36
CA LYS A 39 -8.93 1.34 -13.16
C LYS A 39 -8.74 0.89 -11.72
N VAL A 40 -7.77 0.00 -11.49
CA VAL A 40 -7.29 -0.29 -10.14
C VAL A 40 -6.53 0.91 -9.59
N ASP A 41 -6.48 1.02 -8.27
CA ASP A 41 -5.70 2.04 -7.59
C ASP A 41 -4.19 1.98 -7.93
N ALA A 42 -3.51 3.10 -7.76
CA ALA A 42 -2.10 3.24 -8.13
C ALA A 42 -1.17 2.30 -7.34
N ARG A 43 -1.50 2.00 -6.07
CA ARG A 43 -0.71 1.10 -5.23
C ARG A 43 -0.77 -0.33 -5.77
N THR A 44 -1.95 -0.78 -6.18
CA THR A 44 -2.17 -2.09 -6.80
C THR A 44 -1.45 -2.18 -8.14
N TYR A 45 -1.56 -1.17 -9.00
CA TYR A 45 -0.85 -1.15 -10.29
C TYR A 45 0.69 -1.16 -10.11
N ASN A 46 1.22 -0.40 -9.15
CA ASN A 46 2.64 -0.40 -8.85
C ASN A 46 3.12 -1.76 -8.31
N GLY A 47 2.31 -2.41 -7.47
CA GLY A 47 2.55 -3.77 -6.99
C GLY A 47 2.62 -4.78 -8.15
N PHE A 48 1.66 -4.74 -9.06
CA PHE A 48 1.63 -5.59 -10.26
C PHE A 48 2.90 -5.44 -11.11
N ARG A 49 3.35 -4.20 -11.34
CA ARG A 49 4.57 -3.94 -12.11
C ARG A 49 5.83 -4.46 -11.41
N ARG A 50 5.93 -4.28 -10.09
CA ARG A 50 7.08 -4.80 -9.33
C ARG A 50 7.08 -6.33 -9.29
N TYR A 51 5.91 -6.95 -9.15
CA TYR A 51 5.76 -8.40 -9.25
C TYR A 51 6.28 -8.92 -10.60
N HIS A 52 5.87 -8.29 -11.70
CA HIS A 52 6.32 -8.67 -13.04
C HIS A 52 7.80 -8.40 -13.29
N GLY A 53 8.37 -7.37 -12.66
CA GLY A 53 9.79 -7.03 -12.82
C GLY A 53 10.76 -7.90 -12.00
N SER A 54 10.30 -8.62 -10.99
CA SER A 54 11.21 -9.30 -10.05
C SER A 54 10.74 -10.67 -9.53
N CYS A 55 9.44 -10.94 -9.50
CA CYS A 55 8.90 -12.12 -8.83
C CYS A 55 8.37 -13.16 -9.83
N ASN A 56 7.84 -12.73 -10.98
CA ASN A 56 7.13 -13.62 -11.92
C ASN A 56 8.00 -14.77 -12.46
N HIS A 57 9.32 -14.60 -12.47
CA HIS A 57 10.22 -15.59 -13.07
C HIS A 57 10.21 -16.90 -12.27
N CYS A 58 9.96 -16.82 -10.95
CA CYS A 58 9.77 -17.99 -10.09
C CYS A 58 8.29 -18.24 -9.81
N HIS A 59 7.54 -17.20 -9.45
CA HIS A 59 6.17 -17.33 -8.99
C HIS A 59 5.14 -17.36 -10.13
N GLY A 60 5.58 -17.40 -11.39
CA GLY A 60 4.73 -17.52 -12.57
C GLY A 60 4.04 -16.21 -12.98
N PRO A 61 3.38 -16.18 -14.15
CA PRO A 61 2.52 -15.06 -14.52
C PRO A 61 1.39 -14.90 -13.48
N ASP A 62 1.06 -13.66 -13.13
CA ASP A 62 -0.03 -13.30 -12.21
C ASP A 62 0.01 -13.93 -10.80
N GLY A 63 1.13 -14.52 -10.39
CA GLY A 63 1.25 -15.17 -9.08
C GLY A 63 0.71 -16.60 -9.05
N MET A 64 0.46 -17.22 -10.21
CA MET A 64 -0.11 -18.56 -10.35
C MET A 64 0.83 -19.70 -9.93
N GLY A 65 2.09 -19.40 -9.61
CA GLY A 65 3.10 -20.39 -9.25
C GLY A 65 3.75 -21.03 -10.47
N SER A 66 4.77 -21.84 -10.19
CA SER A 66 5.45 -22.67 -11.19
C SER A 66 6.04 -23.91 -10.53
N THR A 67 6.77 -24.72 -11.30
CA THR A 67 7.60 -25.80 -10.76
C THR A 67 8.76 -25.30 -9.89
N PHE A 68 9.08 -24.00 -9.94
CA PHE A 68 10.17 -23.38 -9.15
C PHE A 68 9.70 -22.76 -7.84
N ALA A 69 8.49 -22.20 -7.78
CA ALA A 69 7.96 -21.57 -6.58
C ALA A 69 6.42 -21.60 -6.50
N SER A 70 5.89 -21.45 -5.28
CA SER A 70 4.47 -21.56 -4.99
C SER A 70 3.61 -20.46 -5.63
N ALA A 71 2.34 -20.78 -5.84
CA ALA A 71 1.31 -19.80 -6.20
C ALA A 71 1.04 -18.83 -5.03
N LEU A 72 1.22 -17.54 -5.27
CA LEU A 72 1.00 -16.49 -4.26
C LEU A 72 -0.48 -16.12 -4.15
N VAL A 73 -1.27 -16.37 -5.20
CA VAL A 73 -2.72 -16.11 -5.24
C VAL A 73 -3.50 -17.04 -4.32
N ASP A 74 -3.02 -18.27 -4.12
CA ASP A 74 -3.69 -19.27 -3.28
C ASP A 74 -3.46 -19.01 -1.79
N ARG A 75 -2.29 -18.46 -1.43
CA ARG A 75 -1.90 -18.29 -0.03
C ARG A 75 -0.94 -17.12 0.16
N LEU A 76 -1.50 -15.93 0.32
CA LEU A 76 -0.73 -14.76 0.73
C LEU A 76 -0.58 -14.73 2.27
N PRO A 77 0.65 -14.75 2.82
CA PRO A 77 0.83 -14.61 4.25
C PRO A 77 0.44 -13.21 4.74
N GLY A 78 0.18 -13.08 6.04
CA GLY A 78 -0.04 -11.77 6.65
C GLY A 78 1.11 -10.81 6.37
N ILE A 79 0.82 -9.51 6.33
CA ILE A 79 1.73 -8.49 5.77
C ILE A 79 3.13 -8.47 6.42
N GLU A 80 3.24 -8.69 7.73
CA GLU A 80 4.55 -8.71 8.40
C GLU A 80 5.38 -9.94 8.03
N VAL A 81 4.74 -11.10 7.88
CA VAL A 81 5.39 -12.32 7.39
C VAL A 81 5.78 -12.16 5.93
N PHE A 82 4.90 -11.59 5.09
CA PHE A 82 5.21 -11.28 3.70
C PHE A 82 6.45 -10.39 3.60
N ARG A 83 6.47 -9.27 4.34
CA ARG A 83 7.57 -8.31 4.37
C ARG A 83 8.88 -8.96 4.80
N ARG A 84 8.87 -9.75 5.87
CA ARG A 84 10.06 -10.47 6.34
C ARG A 84 10.56 -11.44 5.27
N ASN A 85 9.69 -12.28 4.72
CA ASN A 85 10.10 -13.26 3.70
C ASN A 85 10.69 -12.57 2.46
N VAL A 86 10.13 -11.45 2.01
CA VAL A 86 10.65 -10.70 0.86
C VAL A 86 12.00 -10.05 1.14
N ARG A 87 12.25 -9.57 2.36
CA ARG A 87 13.52 -8.89 2.72
C ARG A 87 14.63 -9.86 3.09
N ASP A 88 14.30 -10.92 3.81
CA ASP A 88 15.27 -11.82 4.43
C ASP A 88 15.38 -13.16 3.69
N GLY A 89 14.47 -13.39 2.73
CA GLY A 89 14.31 -14.67 2.05
C GLY A 89 13.49 -15.67 2.86
N VAL A 90 13.26 -16.84 2.26
CA VAL A 90 12.63 -17.98 2.93
C VAL A 90 13.21 -19.29 2.43
N ARG A 91 13.38 -20.27 3.32
CA ARG A 91 13.76 -21.64 2.99
C ARG A 91 12.66 -22.60 3.41
N SER A 92 12.23 -23.45 2.48
CA SER A 92 11.30 -24.54 2.73
C SER A 92 11.86 -25.82 2.12
N GLY A 93 12.38 -26.71 2.96
CA GLY A 93 13.11 -27.91 2.51
C GLY A 93 14.31 -27.55 1.63
N ALA A 94 14.28 -28.02 0.38
CA ALA A 94 15.29 -27.73 -0.64
C ALA A 94 15.08 -26.38 -1.37
N SER A 95 13.88 -25.81 -1.33
CA SER A 95 13.58 -24.54 -2.00
C SER A 95 14.07 -23.36 -1.18
N VAL A 96 14.75 -22.41 -1.84
CA VAL A 96 15.30 -21.19 -1.24
C VAL A 96 14.93 -19.99 -2.10
N MET A 97 14.21 -19.03 -1.51
CA MET A 97 14.07 -17.68 -2.05
C MET A 97 15.05 -16.78 -1.32
N LYS A 98 15.91 -16.09 -2.05
CA LYS A 98 16.80 -15.08 -1.48
C LYS A 98 16.02 -13.77 -1.29
N GLY A 99 16.30 -13.07 -0.19
CA GLY A 99 15.83 -11.70 0.05
C GLY A 99 16.59 -10.67 -0.77
#